data_AF-A0AAU6IQE9-F1
#
_entry.id   AF-A0AAU6IQE9-F1
#
_cell.length_a   1.000
_cell.length_b   1.000
_cell.length_c   1.000
_cell.angle_alpha   90.00
_cell.angle_beta   90.00
_cell.angle_gamma   90.00
#
_symmetry.space_group_name_H-M   'P 1'
#
loop_
_entity.id
_entity.type
_entity.pdbx_description
1 polymer ?
#
loop_
_entity_poly.entity_id
_entity_poly.type
_entity_poly.pdbx_seq_one_letter_code
_entity_poly.pdbx_strand_id
1 'polypeptide(L)'
;MPGRPLQHRGSHHHSPPFPEGEQSVSAVVDLVTTRLRATVETLRTHHDQVDSEDPSTADLLHAIIDSLEKHAWMVSAENRSV
;
A
#
# COMPACT_ATOMS: atom_id res chain seq x y z
N MET A 1 7.47 12.64 34.18
CA MET A 1 7.55 13.55 33.02
C MET A 1 6.18 13.62 32.38
N PRO A 2 5.54 14.81 32.30
CA PRO A 2 4.25 14.97 31.60
C PRO A 2 4.44 14.72 30.10
N GLY A 3 3.45 14.07 29.48
CA GLY A 3 3.53 13.43 28.18
C GLY A 3 3.84 14.35 26.99
N ARG A 4 4.61 13.81 26.04
CA ARG A 4 4.74 14.37 24.69
C ARG A 4 3.44 14.10 23.93
N PRO A 5 2.71 15.11 23.45
CA PRO A 5 1.56 14.85 22.58
C PRO A 5 2.09 14.17 21.30
N LEU A 6 1.51 13.03 20.91
CA LEU A 6 1.73 12.43 19.59
C LEU A 6 1.13 13.36 18.52
N GLN A 7 1.86 14.41 18.17
CA GLN A 7 1.66 15.14 16.94
C GLN A 7 2.34 14.36 15.82
N HIS A 8 1.76 13.22 15.44
CA HIS A 8 2.10 12.54 14.19
C HIS A 8 0.81 12.15 13.50
N ARG A 9 -0.04 13.15 13.22
CA ARG A 9 -0.98 13.02 12.10
C ARG A 9 -0.17 13.23 10.82
N GLY A 10 0.73 12.29 10.54
CA GLY A 10 1.28 12.12 9.21
C GLY A 10 0.09 11.95 8.27
N SER A 11 0.14 12.58 7.12
CA SER A 11 -0.81 12.37 6.03
C SER A 11 -0.91 10.88 5.75
N HIS A 12 -1.90 10.19 6.33
CA HIS A 12 -2.17 8.80 6.03
C HIS A 12 -2.44 8.72 4.53
N HIS A 13 -1.59 8.04 3.77
CA HIS A 13 -1.79 7.75 2.34
C HIS A 13 -2.90 6.70 2.21
N HIS A 14 -4.10 7.07 2.65
CA HIS A 14 -5.27 6.23 2.56
C HIS A 14 -5.87 6.39 1.17
N SER A 15 -6.16 5.28 0.51
CA SER A 15 -7.06 5.31 -0.63
C SER A 15 -8.45 5.74 -0.16
N PRO A 16 -9.25 6.45 -0.98
CA PRO A 16 -10.66 6.67 -0.68
C PRO A 16 -11.38 5.34 -0.38
N PRO A 17 -12.47 5.35 0.41
CA PRO A 17 -13.30 4.17 0.60
C PRO A 17 -13.64 3.47 -0.72
N PHE A 18 -13.73 2.13 -0.70
CA PHE A 18 -14.19 1.40 -1.86
C PHE A 18 -15.66 1.77 -2.14
N PRO A 19 -16.07 1.99 -3.40
CA PRO A 19 -17.45 2.37 -3.72
C PRO A 19 -18.45 1.29 -3.29
N GLU A 20 -19.62 1.72 -2.83
CA GLU A 20 -20.71 0.82 -2.45
C GLU A 20 -21.41 0.22 -3.69
N GLY A 21 -22.09 -0.91 -3.48
CA GLY A 21 -22.85 -1.60 -4.53
C GLY A 21 -21.98 -2.35 -5.54
N GLU A 22 -22.64 -2.98 -6.51
CA GLU A 22 -21.97 -3.74 -7.57
C GLU A 22 -21.19 -2.81 -8.51
N GLN A 23 -19.98 -3.23 -8.85
CA GLN A 23 -19.08 -2.52 -9.75
C GLN A 23 -18.73 -3.44 -10.92
N SER A 24 -18.45 -2.86 -12.10
CA SER A 24 -17.96 -3.65 -13.23
C SER A 24 -16.60 -4.26 -12.90
N VAL A 25 -16.31 -5.43 -13.47
CA VAL A 25 -15.01 -6.11 -13.28
C VAL A 25 -13.84 -5.16 -13.62
N SER A 26 -13.93 -4.45 -14.75
CA SER A 26 -12.90 -3.50 -15.15
C SER A 26 -12.68 -2.38 -14.13
N ALA A 27 -13.76 -1.81 -13.55
CA ALA A 27 -13.63 -0.82 -12.49
C ALA A 27 -13.00 -1.40 -11.22
N VAL A 28 -13.38 -2.64 -10.82
CA VAL A 28 -12.78 -3.32 -9.66
C VAL A 28 -11.29 -3.56 -9.87
N VAL A 29 -10.87 -3.98 -11.07
CA VAL A 29 -9.45 -4.18 -11.42
C VAL A 29 -8.65 -2.90 -11.18
N ASP A 30 -9.12 -1.74 -11.64
CA ASP A 30 -8.44 -0.47 -11.43
C ASP A 30 -8.44 -0.04 -9.96
N LEU A 31 -9.57 -0.18 -9.27
CA LEU A 31 -9.73 0.18 -7.87
C LEU A 31 -8.82 -0.65 -6.95
N VAL A 32 -8.71 -1.96 -7.20
CA VAL A 32 -7.85 -2.87 -6.44
C VAL A 32 -6.38 -2.62 -6.77
N THR A 33 -6.03 -2.47 -8.06
CA THR A 33 -4.65 -2.16 -8.46
C THR A 33 -4.15 -0.88 -7.81
N THR A 34 -4.97 0.17 -7.81
CA THR A 34 -4.64 1.46 -7.17
C THR A 34 -4.38 1.30 -5.68
N ARG A 35 -5.23 0.53 -4.98
CA ARG A 35 -5.09 0.27 -3.55
C ARG A 35 -3.85 -0.56 -3.21
N LEU A 36 -3.55 -1.58 -4.00
CA LEU A 36 -2.31 -2.37 -3.83
C LEU A 36 -1.08 -1.48 -3.94
N ARG A 37 -1.04 -0.58 -4.93
CA ARG A 37 0.06 0.38 -5.11
C ARG A 37 0.15 1.41 -3.99
N ALA A 38 -0.98 1.93 -3.49
CA ALA A 38 -1.00 2.86 -2.36
C ALA A 38 -0.50 2.20 -1.06
N THR A 39 -0.82 0.92 -0.83
CA THR A 39 -0.26 0.15 0.29
C THR A 39 1.25 0.00 0.14
N VAL A 40 1.75 -0.35 -1.06
CA VAL A 40 3.20 -0.44 -1.33
C VAL A 40 3.90 0.90 -1.09
N GLU A 41 3.31 2.02 -1.52
CA GLU A 41 3.84 3.36 -1.28
C GLU A 41 3.96 3.67 0.23
N THR A 42 2.98 3.27 1.03
CA THR A 42 3.02 3.41 2.49
C THR A 42 4.19 2.61 3.07
N LEU A 43 4.38 1.35 2.64
CA LEU A 43 5.48 0.51 3.11
C LEU A 43 6.84 1.11 2.73
N ARG A 44 7.00 1.58 1.49
CA ARG A 44 8.23 2.25 1.01
C ARG A 44 8.53 3.54 1.77
N THR A 45 7.50 4.32 2.10
CA THR A 45 7.66 5.58 2.85
C THR A 45 8.25 5.37 4.24
N HIS A 46 7.94 4.24 4.88
CA HIS A 46 8.42 3.91 6.22
C HIS A 46 9.62 2.97 6.24
N HIS A 47 9.99 2.39 5.09
CA HIS A 47 11.03 1.37 4.97
C HIS A 47 12.35 1.81 5.61
N ASP A 48 12.91 2.95 5.20
CA ASP A 48 14.25 3.36 5.65
C ASP A 48 14.32 3.62 7.16
N GLN A 49 13.23 4.15 7.74
CA GLN A 49 13.15 4.30 9.20
C GLN A 49 13.17 2.92 9.86
N VAL A 50 12.35 1.98 9.39
CA VAL A 50 12.27 0.62 9.94
C VAL A 50 13.60 -0.12 9.76
N ASP A 51 14.24 -0.03 8.60
CA ASP A 51 15.54 -0.66 8.33
C ASP A 51 16.64 -0.11 9.23
N SER A 52 16.62 1.19 9.52
CA SER A 52 17.59 1.80 10.44
C SER A 52 17.42 1.34 11.90
N GLU A 53 16.19 0.99 12.31
CA GLU A 53 15.87 0.57 13.69
C GLU A 53 15.97 -0.96 13.87
N ASP A 54 15.49 -1.74 12.91
CA ASP A 54 15.50 -3.20 12.90
C ASP A 54 15.49 -3.77 11.45
N PRO A 55 16.67 -4.09 10.89
CA PRO A 55 16.78 -4.68 9.56
C PRO A 55 16.00 -6.00 9.38
N SER A 56 15.81 -6.79 10.46
CA SER A 56 15.04 -8.04 10.36
C SER A 56 13.54 -7.78 10.12
N THR A 57 13.01 -6.67 10.63
CA THR A 57 11.64 -6.24 10.30
C THR A 57 11.58 -5.67 8.88
N ALA A 58 12.60 -4.94 8.41
CA ALA A 58 12.65 -4.45 7.04
C ALA A 58 12.62 -5.58 5.99
N ASP A 59 13.24 -6.73 6.28
CA ASP A 59 13.11 -7.94 5.44
C ASP A 59 11.66 -8.41 5.28
N LEU A 60 10.82 -8.30 6.33
CA LEU A 60 9.39 -8.58 6.20
C LEU A 60 8.69 -7.57 5.30
N LEU A 61 9.07 -6.29 5.39
CA LEU A 61 8.53 -5.25 4.51
C LEU A 61 8.89 -5.51 3.04
N HIS A 62 10.14 -5.91 2.75
CA HIS A 62 10.57 -6.33 1.41
C HIS A 62 9.70 -7.45 0.86
N ALA A 63 9.50 -8.53 1.63
CA ALA A 63 8.69 -9.67 1.20
C ALA A 63 7.22 -9.27 0.94
N ILE A 64 6.65 -8.38 1.76
CA ILE A 64 5.29 -7.87 1.56
C ILE A 64 5.21 -6.99 0.31
N ILE A 65 6.17 -6.08 0.10
CA ILE A 65 6.23 -5.20 -1.08
C ILE A 65 6.28 -6.05 -2.35
N ASP A 66 7.19 -7.02 -2.42
CA ASP A 66 7.33 -7.92 -3.58
C ASP A 66 6.03 -8.65 -3.90
N SER A 67 5.37 -9.18 -2.86
CA SER A 67 4.08 -9.85 -3.00
C SER A 67 3.01 -8.89 -3.53
N LEU A 68 2.85 -7.71 -2.94
CA LEU A 68 1.81 -6.75 -3.34
C LEU A 68 2.04 -6.20 -4.75
N GLU A 69 3.29 -5.95 -5.15
CA GLU A 69 3.62 -5.51 -6.51
C GLU A 69 3.34 -6.61 -7.53
N LYS A 70 3.62 -7.88 -7.20
CA LYS A 70 3.21 -9.02 -8.02
C LYS A 70 1.70 -9.08 -8.18
N HIS A 71 0.92 -8.92 -7.11
CA HIS A 71 -0.54 -8.89 -7.19
C HIS A 71 -1.03 -7.70 -8.04
N ALA A 72 -0.46 -6.51 -7.86
CA ALA A 72 -0.82 -5.34 -8.65
C ALA A 72 -0.55 -5.56 -10.15
N TRP A 73 0.58 -6.20 -10.48
CA TRP A 73 0.88 -6.60 -11.86
C TRP A 73 -0.14 -7.60 -12.41
N MET A 74 -0.44 -8.68 -11.68
CA MET A 74 -1.39 -9.71 -12.13
C MET A 74 -2.80 -9.15 -12.32
N VAL A 75 -3.31 -8.38 -11.35
CA VAL A 75 -4.66 -7.80 -11.41
C VAL A 75 -4.76 -6.79 -12.55
N SER A 76 -3.80 -5.88 -12.67
CA SER A 76 -3.80 -4.86 -13.73
C SER A 76 -3.65 -5.41 -15.15
N ALA A 77 -3.21 -6.66 -15.30
CA ALA A 77 -3.05 -7.28 -16.60
C ALA A 77 -4.40 -7.44 -17.33
N GLU A 78 -5.50 -7.62 -16.60
CA GLU A 78 -6.85 -7.77 -17.16
C GLU A 78 -7.28 -6.54 -18.00
N ASN A 79 -6.99 -5.33 -17.51
CA ASN A 79 -7.36 -4.09 -18.20
C ASN A 79 -6.28 -3.61 -19.20
N ARG A 80 -5.18 -4.33 -19.36
CA ARG A 80 -4.04 -3.88 -20.18
C ARG A 80 -4.31 -4.20 -21.65
N SER A 81 -4.31 -3.17 -22.49
CA SER A 81 -4.32 -3.32 -23.95
C SER A 81 -2.91 -3.44 -24.51
N VAL A 82 -2.77 -4.11 -25.66
CA VAL A 82 -1.54 -4.22 -26.45
C VAL A 82 -1.41 -3.11 -27.47
#